data_AF-A0A164SV93-F1
#
_entry.id   AF-A0A164SV93-F1
#
_cell.length_a   1.000
_cell.length_b   1.000
_cell.length_c   1.000
_cell.angle_alpha   90.00
_cell.angle_beta   90.00
_cell.angle_gamma   90.00
#
_symmetry.space_group_name_H-M   'P 1'
#
loop_
_entity.id
_entity.type
_entity.pdbx_description
1 polymer ?
#
loop_
_entity_poly.entity_id
_entity_poly.type
_entity_poly.pdbx_seq_one_letter_code
_entity_poly.pdbx_strand_id
1 'polypeptide(L)'
;MCSKTTSTSTTNMDWDINDSNIPKVTHYDHFNDWVDGHVRLVYRPDCEEARRHGSGWAMRNTNNHNVQILKKSCLGVLLCSNRCILDTGEQVHLRPAICDKARKKQQGNE
;
A
#
# COMPACT_ATOMS: atom_id res chain seq x y z
N MET A 1 11.70 -20.83 12.65
CA MET A 1 10.42 -21.25 12.05
C MET A 1 9.48 -20.06 12.08
N CYS A 2 9.28 -19.39 10.94
CA CYS A 2 8.42 -18.22 10.87
C CYS A 2 7.05 -18.66 10.36
N SER A 3 6.02 -18.52 11.20
CA SER A 3 4.65 -18.90 10.87
C SER A 3 4.12 -18.02 9.76
N LYS A 4 3.84 -18.61 8.59
CA LYS A 4 3.03 -17.98 7.55
C LYS A 4 1.62 -17.87 8.09
N THR A 5 1.20 -16.69 8.50
CA THR A 5 -0.22 -16.41 8.73
C THR A 5 -0.89 -16.38 7.37
N THR A 6 -1.43 -17.51 6.95
CA THR A 6 -2.32 -17.61 5.79
C THR A 6 -3.55 -16.78 6.13
N SER A 7 -3.63 -15.57 5.58
CA SER A 7 -4.87 -14.80 5.55
C SER A 7 -5.87 -15.57 4.69
N THR A 8 -6.71 -16.35 5.33
CA THR A 8 -7.89 -16.98 4.72
C THR A 8 -8.73 -15.88 4.11
N SER A 9 -8.75 -15.81 2.77
CA SER A 9 -9.61 -14.90 2.01
C SER A 9 -11.06 -15.35 2.18
N THR A 10 -11.72 -14.80 3.19
CA THR A 10 -13.13 -14.99 3.48
C THR A 10 -13.96 -14.43 2.31
N THR A 11 -14.62 -15.32 1.58
CA THR A 11 -15.78 -15.09 0.69
C THR A 11 -15.68 -13.93 -0.33
N ASN A 12 -15.56 -14.29 -1.62
CA ASN A 12 -15.79 -13.41 -2.77
C ASN A 12 -17.16 -12.73 -2.66
N MET A 13 -17.22 -11.56 -2.04
CA MET A 13 -18.22 -10.56 -2.41
C MET A 13 -17.62 -9.80 -3.62
N ASP A 14 -18.15 -10.08 -4.80
CA ASP A 14 -17.84 -9.37 -6.03
C ASP A 14 -18.48 -7.98 -6.00
N TRP A 15 -17.90 -7.08 -5.21
CA TRP A 15 -18.15 -5.65 -5.30
C TRP A 15 -16.88 -4.94 -5.72
N ASP A 16 -17.03 -3.88 -6.50
CA ASP A 16 -15.97 -2.96 -6.87
C ASP A 16 -16.22 -1.59 -6.25
N ILE A 17 -15.15 -0.86 -5.95
CA ILE A 17 -15.25 0.48 -5.36
C ILE A 17 -15.93 1.49 -6.30
N ASN A 18 -16.00 1.20 -7.60
CA ASN A 18 -16.70 2.02 -8.58
C ASN A 18 -18.19 1.65 -8.74
N ASP A 19 -18.69 0.63 -8.04
CA ASP A 19 -20.09 0.24 -8.12
C ASP A 19 -20.99 1.35 -7.56
N SER A 20 -22.12 1.61 -8.24
CA SER A 20 -23.08 2.63 -7.79
C SER A 20 -23.71 2.29 -6.43
N ASN A 21 -23.73 1.01 -6.06
CA ASN A 21 -24.25 0.54 -4.78
C ASN A 21 -23.22 -0.38 -4.13
N ILE A 22 -22.56 0.10 -3.06
CA ILE A 22 -21.67 -0.72 -2.24
C ILE A 22 -22.55 -1.57 -1.29
N PRO A 23 -22.28 -2.89 -1.16
CA PRO A 23 -23.05 -3.74 -0.27
C PRO A 23 -22.95 -3.29 1.19
N LYS A 24 -23.98 -3.62 1.99
CA LYS A 24 -23.97 -3.32 3.43
C LYS A 24 -22.79 -4.03 4.08
N VAL A 25 -21.94 -3.25 4.75
CA VAL A 25 -20.81 -3.77 5.51
C VAL A 25 -21.30 -4.64 6.66
N THR A 26 -20.90 -5.91 6.67
CA THR A 26 -21.26 -6.89 7.72
C THR A 26 -20.06 -7.23 8.61
N HIS A 27 -18.85 -7.02 8.10
CA HIS A 27 -17.60 -7.37 8.76
C HIS A 27 -16.55 -6.30 8.47
N TYR A 28 -15.58 -6.19 9.38
CA TYR A 28 -14.45 -5.29 9.23
C TYR A 28 -13.15 -6.07 9.38
N ASP A 29 -12.20 -5.74 8.53
CA ASP A 29 -10.84 -6.27 8.56
C ASP A 29 -9.99 -5.49 9.56
N HIS A 30 -8.96 -6.17 10.07
CA HIS A 30 -7.88 -5.50 10.77
C HIS A 30 -7.04 -4.71 9.78
N PHE A 31 -6.57 -3.54 10.20
CA PHE A 31 -5.68 -2.74 9.39
C PHE A 31 -4.39 -3.51 9.09
N ASN A 32 -3.96 -3.46 7.83
CA ASN A 32 -2.73 -4.07 7.36
C ASN A 32 -1.92 -3.02 6.61
N ASP A 33 -0.73 -2.71 7.10
CA ASP A 33 0.18 -1.76 6.45
C ASP A 33 0.68 -2.26 5.08
N TRP A 34 0.84 -3.57 4.94
CA TRP A 34 1.53 -4.23 3.83
C TRP A 34 0.54 -5.02 2.97
N VAL A 35 -0.57 -4.37 2.60
CA VAL A 35 -1.52 -4.92 1.64
C VAL A 35 -0.80 -5.24 0.32
N ASP A 36 -0.96 -6.46 -0.17
CA ASP A 36 -0.36 -6.92 -1.42
C ASP A 36 -1.37 -7.76 -2.22
N GLY A 37 -1.20 -7.81 -3.53
CA GLY A 37 -2.09 -8.48 -4.46
C GLY A 37 -3.41 -7.72 -4.72
N HIS A 38 -4.34 -8.40 -5.41
CA HIS A 38 -5.66 -7.87 -5.70
C HIS A 38 -6.63 -8.22 -4.57
N VAL A 39 -6.62 -7.39 -3.53
CA VAL A 39 -7.45 -7.61 -2.34
C VAL A 39 -8.36 -6.41 -2.09
N ARG A 40 -9.48 -6.69 -1.43
CA ARG A 40 -10.47 -5.72 -0.99
C ARG A 40 -10.60 -5.87 0.52
N LEU A 41 -10.46 -4.76 1.23
CA LEU A 41 -10.49 -4.73 2.69
C LEU A 41 -11.47 -3.64 3.12
N VAL A 42 -12.21 -3.90 4.18
CA VAL A 42 -13.20 -2.98 4.74
C VAL A 42 -12.77 -2.61 6.16
N TYR A 43 -12.38 -1.36 6.37
CA TYR A 43 -11.90 -0.92 7.67
C TYR A 43 -12.98 -0.19 8.47
N ARG A 44 -12.85 -0.25 9.79
CA ARG A 44 -13.76 0.47 10.68
C ARG A 44 -13.54 1.99 10.57
N PRO A 45 -14.60 2.81 10.71
CA PRO A 45 -14.48 4.28 10.66
C PRO A 45 -13.61 4.87 11.78
N ASP A 46 -13.52 4.18 12.91
CA ASP A 46 -12.73 4.57 14.08
C ASP A 46 -11.23 4.25 13.94
N CYS A 47 -10.82 3.42 12.98
CA CYS A 47 -9.41 3.13 12.70
C CYS A 47 -8.70 4.36 12.08
N GLU A 48 -7.76 4.93 12.82
CA GLU A 48 -7.07 6.15 12.39
C GLU A 48 -6.16 5.92 11.19
N GLU A 49 -5.47 4.78 11.15
CA GLU A 49 -4.54 4.38 10.11
C GLU A 49 -5.26 4.23 8.76
N ALA A 50 -6.44 3.60 8.78
CA ALA A 50 -7.33 3.50 7.62
C ALA A 50 -7.84 4.89 7.20
N ARG A 51 -8.28 5.72 8.14
CA ARG A 51 -8.78 7.08 7.87
C ARG A 51 -7.71 7.99 7.24
N ARG A 52 -6.45 7.82 7.63
CA ARG A 52 -5.28 8.50 7.05
C ARG A 52 -4.83 7.86 5.72
N HIS A 53 -5.44 6.75 5.29
CA HIS A 53 -5.06 5.99 4.11
C HIS A 53 -3.57 5.58 4.16
N GLY A 54 -3.14 5.14 5.34
CA GLY A 54 -1.79 4.70 5.63
C GLY A 54 -1.40 3.45 4.83
N SER A 55 -0.11 3.32 4.53
CA SER A 55 0.45 2.09 3.97
C SER A 55 1.95 2.02 4.24
N GLY A 56 2.40 0.81 4.56
CA GLY A 56 3.80 0.41 4.59
C GLY A 56 4.45 0.51 3.21
N TRP A 57 3.70 0.44 2.10
CA TRP A 57 4.22 0.74 0.77
C TRP A 57 4.41 2.24 0.52
N ALA A 58 5.37 2.60 -0.33
CA ALA A 58 5.55 3.98 -0.77
C ALA A 58 4.51 4.34 -1.83
N MET A 59 3.35 4.84 -1.39
CA MET A 59 2.19 5.09 -2.24
C MET A 59 2.04 6.58 -2.59
N ARG A 60 1.94 6.92 -3.88
CA ARG A 60 1.68 8.29 -4.37
C ARG A 60 0.23 8.45 -4.79
N ASN A 61 -0.39 9.58 -4.45
CA ASN A 61 -1.71 9.92 -4.96
C ASN A 61 -1.69 10.05 -6.49
N THR A 62 -2.75 9.57 -7.13
CA THR A 62 -2.98 9.69 -8.56
C THR A 62 -4.36 10.26 -8.79
N ASN A 63 -4.49 11.15 -9.76
CA ASN A 63 -5.80 11.67 -10.14
C ASN A 63 -6.57 10.61 -10.92
N ASN A 64 -7.74 10.22 -10.42
CA ASN A 64 -8.71 9.35 -11.08
C ASN A 64 -9.96 10.11 -11.54
N HIS A 65 -10.00 11.44 -11.37
CA HIS A 65 -11.13 12.32 -11.65
C HIS A 65 -12.43 12.00 -10.87
N ASN A 66 -12.34 11.23 -9.79
CA ASN A 66 -13.46 10.94 -8.90
C ASN A 66 -13.10 11.34 -7.45
N VAL A 67 -13.69 12.42 -6.96
CA VAL A 67 -13.41 12.96 -5.61
C VAL A 67 -13.85 12.04 -4.48
N GLN A 68 -14.75 11.08 -4.74
CA GLN A 68 -15.19 10.10 -3.74
C GLN A 68 -14.19 8.95 -3.56
N ILE A 69 -13.29 8.74 -4.54
CA ILE A 69 -12.33 7.64 -4.52
C ILE A 69 -10.92 8.20 -4.46
N LEU A 70 -10.22 7.98 -3.35
CA LEU A 70 -8.81 8.29 -3.25
C LEU A 70 -7.99 7.17 -3.93
N LYS A 71 -7.34 7.48 -5.06
CA LYS A 71 -6.47 6.53 -5.77
C LYS A 71 -5.00 6.81 -5.49
N LYS A 72 -4.24 5.76 -5.17
CA LYS A 72 -2.78 5.80 -5.00
C LYS A 72 -2.12 4.70 -5.82
N SER A 73 -0.92 4.97 -6.32
CA SER A 73 -0.06 3.97 -6.98
C SER A 73 1.23 3.77 -6.21
N CYS A 74 1.70 2.53 -6.15
CA CYS A 74 2.99 2.20 -5.54
C CYS A 74 4.14 2.78 -6.37
N LEU A 75 5.11 3.38 -5.70
CA LEU A 75 6.35 3.88 -6.29
C LEU A 75 7.45 2.82 -6.34
N GLY A 76 7.22 1.65 -5.73
CA GLY A 76 8.20 0.58 -5.60
C GLY A 76 9.20 0.84 -4.48
N VAL A 77 10.42 0.35 -4.69
CA VAL A 77 11.54 0.43 -3.74
C VAL A 77 12.81 0.80 -4.50
N LEU A 78 13.69 1.60 -3.88
CA LEU A 78 15.00 1.87 -4.44
C LEU A 78 15.97 0.79 -3.97
N LEU A 79 16.67 0.18 -4.90
CA LEU A 79 17.70 -0.83 -4.64
C LEU A 79 19.06 -0.27 -5.01
N CYS A 80 20.09 -0.72 -4.29
CA CYS A 80 21.46 -0.45 -4.71
C CYS A 80 21.77 -1.20 -6.02
N SER A 81 22.14 -0.48 -7.08
CA SER A 81 22.52 -1.06 -8.37
C SER A 81 23.71 -2.03 -8.25
N ASN A 82 24.62 -1.75 -7.32
CA ASN A 82 25.80 -2.56 -7.06
C ASN A 82 25.49 -3.75 -6.13
N ARG A 83 24.20 -3.92 -5.74
CA ARG A 83 23.71 -4.97 -4.86
C ARG A 83 24.49 -5.05 -3.54
N CYS A 84 24.82 -3.89 -2.97
CA CYS A 84 25.51 -3.81 -1.69
C CYS A 84 24.73 -4.57 -0.61
N ILE A 85 25.49 -5.26 0.24
CA ILE A 85 24.99 -6.04 1.37
C ILE A 85 25.46 -5.35 2.64
N LEU A 86 24.54 -5.18 3.59
CA LEU A 86 24.85 -4.69 4.93
C LEU A 86 25.57 -5.77 5.74
N ASP A 87 26.23 -5.40 6.84
CA ASP A 87 26.90 -6.36 7.73
C ASP A 87 25.93 -7.41 8.31
N THR A 88 24.62 -7.13 8.28
CA THR A 88 23.54 -8.06 8.66
C THR A 88 23.27 -9.14 7.62
N GLY A 89 23.83 -9.03 6.41
CA GLY A 89 23.55 -9.92 5.27
C GLY A 89 22.39 -9.48 4.38
N GLU A 90 21.70 -8.38 4.71
CA GLU A 90 20.56 -7.87 3.93
C GLU A 90 20.99 -6.94 2.79
N GLN A 91 20.24 -6.92 1.69
CA GLN A 91 20.44 -5.95 0.62
C GLN A 91 19.98 -4.55 1.04
N VAL A 92 20.75 -3.54 0.63
CA VAL A 92 20.37 -2.14 0.82
C VAL A 92 19.12 -1.82 -0.02
N HIS A 93 18.05 -1.44 0.67
CA HIS A 93 16.80 -0.97 0.07
C HIS A 93 16.36 0.33 0.76
N LEU A 94 15.84 1.28 -0.01
CA LEU A 94 15.37 2.57 0.50
C LEU A 94 13.93 2.83 0.08
N ARG A 95 13.16 3.43 0.99
CA ARG A 95 11.81 3.92 0.71
C ARG A 95 11.90 5.12 -0.26
N PRO A 96 11.23 5.09 -1.43
CA PRO A 96 11.20 6.24 -2.32
C PRO A 96 10.51 7.44 -1.67
N ALA A 97 11.06 8.63 -1.88
CA ALA A 97 10.39 9.87 -1.53
C ALA A 97 9.10 10.04 -2.35
N ILE A 98 8.01 10.43 -1.70
CA ILE A 98 6.71 10.60 -2.34
C ILE A 98 6.72 11.81 -3.29
N CYS A 99 7.36 12.91 -2.88
CA CYS A 99 7.51 14.10 -3.71
C CYS A 99 8.46 13.84 -4.89
N ASP A 100 8.04 14.17 -6.10
CA ASP A 100 8.82 13.94 -7.32
C ASP A 100 10.17 14.68 -7.31
N LYS A 101 10.19 15.93 -6.84
CA LYS A 101 11.44 16.72 -6.73
C LYS A 101 12.41 16.09 -5.73
N ALA A 102 11.91 15.62 -4.58
CA ALA A 102 12.75 14.96 -3.58
C ALA A 102 13.25 13.59 -4.07
N ARG A 103 12.41 12.85 -4.81
CA ARG A 103 12.79 11.53 -5.36
C ARG A 103 13.87 11.64 -6.43
N LYS A 104 13.80 12.66 -7.29
CA LYS A 104 14.87 12.97 -8.26
C LYS A 104 16.22 13.20 -7.56
N LYS A 105 16.23 14.04 -6.52
CA LYS A 105 17.41 14.25 -5.66
C LYS A 105 17.89 12.95 -5.00
N GLN A 106 16.97 12.14 -4.48
CA GLN A 106 17.28 10.85 -3.84
C GLN A 106 17.98 9.88 -4.81
N GLN A 107 17.69 9.97 -6.12
CA GLN A 107 18.32 9.15 -7.16
C GLN A 107 19.61 9.76 -7.73
N GLY A 108 20.05 10.93 -7.26
CA GLY A 108 21.21 11.64 -7.80
C GLY A 108 20.96 12.30 -9.17
N ASN A 109 19.70 12.41 -9.58
CA ASN A 109 19.30 13.00 -10.86
C ASN A 109 18.75 14.42 -10.60
N GLU A 110 19.62 15.43 -10.54
CA GLU A 110 19.21 16.86 -10.48
C GLU A 110 19.14 17.52 -11.86
#